data_AF-A0A2E4L4G1-F1
#
_entry.id   AF-A0A2E4L4G1-F1
#
_cell.length_a   1.000
_cell.length_b   1.000
_cell.length_c   1.000
_cell.angle_alpha   90.00
_cell.angle_beta   90.00
_cell.angle_gamma   90.00
#
_symmetry.space_group_name_H-M   'P 1'
#
loop_
_entity.id
_entity.type
_entity.pdbx_description
1 polymer ?
#
loop_
_entity_poly.entity_id
_entity_poly.type
_entity_poly.pdbx_seq_one_letter_code
_entity_poly.pdbx_strand_id
1 'polypeptide(L)'
;MTQTHTVRFAFGIVLLSVLSALIIGSIFSALDPSILSGAKPGLSTYFAMFIGQSVLVVPVIVFLLRKNYSLQESLRLNTVSKSIVYSTILLSMGAMIISDEINILVDLVLPMPDSFLQIEALLTPENPLSLVLLLFTIVLLAPIGEEVLFRGFLQKYLEDAWGDITRAILFSSLFFAIIHFNPYWMIQIYLLGVILGYLAWHTNSIIPSIIFHVIINATSLLFASMGDSFESLILWHGHINPMILFLAITSFCIGFKQLKNRRET
;
A
#
# COMPACT_ATOMS: atom_id res chain seq x y z
N MET A 1 -14.99 -23.44 -16.62
CA MET A 1 -13.58 -22.99 -16.69
C MET A 1 -12.79 -23.79 -15.68
N THR A 2 -11.62 -24.33 -16.01
CA THR A 2 -10.75 -24.99 -15.03
C THR A 2 -10.16 -23.94 -14.07
N GLN A 3 -9.84 -24.31 -12.83
CA GLN A 3 -9.28 -23.40 -11.82
C GLN A 3 -7.99 -22.70 -12.27
N THR A 4 -7.22 -23.30 -13.19
CA THR A 4 -6.01 -22.69 -13.74
C THR A 4 -6.29 -21.54 -14.70
N HIS A 5 -7.39 -21.60 -15.45
CA HIS A 5 -7.81 -20.51 -16.34
C HIS A 5 -8.35 -19.30 -15.55
N THR A 6 -9.01 -19.53 -14.42
CA THR A 6 -9.55 -18.46 -13.57
C THR A 6 -8.44 -17.68 -12.85
N VAL A 7 -7.38 -18.36 -12.37
CA VAL A 7 -6.24 -17.71 -11.72
C VAL A 7 -5.47 -16.82 -12.70
N ARG A 8 -5.11 -17.34 -13.89
CA ARG A 8 -4.41 -16.54 -14.91
C ARG A 8 -5.20 -15.31 -15.32
N PHE A 9 -6.52 -15.45 -15.42
CA PHE A 9 -7.42 -14.34 -15.72
C PHE A 9 -7.40 -13.27 -14.62
N ALA A 10 -7.44 -13.65 -13.34
CA ALA A 10 -7.38 -12.69 -12.23
C ALA A 10 -6.08 -11.87 -12.26
N PHE A 11 -4.91 -12.51 -12.45
CA PHE A 11 -3.65 -11.80 -12.65
C PHE A 11 -3.68 -10.88 -13.89
N GLY A 12 -4.29 -11.34 -14.99
CA GLY A 12 -4.45 -10.52 -16.20
C GLY A 12 -5.26 -9.24 -15.95
N ILE A 13 -6.33 -9.31 -15.16
CA ILE A 13 -7.10 -8.12 -14.77
C ILE A 13 -6.27 -7.17 -13.90
N VAL A 14 -5.49 -7.70 -12.95
CA VAL A 14 -4.62 -6.87 -12.10
C VAL A 14 -3.53 -6.18 -12.93
N LEU A 15 -2.88 -6.91 -13.84
CA LEU A 15 -1.90 -6.33 -14.76
C LEU A 15 -2.54 -5.26 -15.65
N LEU A 16 -3.75 -5.51 -16.18
CA LEU A 16 -4.48 -4.52 -16.96
C LEU A 16 -4.78 -3.26 -16.13
N SER A 17 -5.20 -3.42 -14.88
CA SER A 17 -5.41 -2.32 -13.92
C SER A 17 -4.15 -1.48 -13.72
N VAL A 18 -3.02 -2.11 -13.39
CA VAL A 18 -1.75 -1.43 -13.14
C VAL A 18 -1.22 -0.76 -14.42
N LEU A 19 -1.22 -1.47 -15.56
CA LEU A 19 -0.75 -0.91 -16.83
C LEU A 19 -1.63 0.25 -17.30
N SER A 20 -2.96 0.17 -17.12
CA SER A 20 -3.85 1.28 -17.48
C SER A 20 -3.57 2.52 -16.62
N ALA A 21 -3.39 2.32 -15.30
CA ALA A 21 -3.04 3.41 -14.38
C ALA A 21 -1.70 4.05 -14.76
N LEU A 22 -0.67 3.25 -15.04
CA LEU A 22 0.66 3.73 -15.45
C LEU A 22 0.63 4.45 -16.79
N ILE A 23 -0.06 3.89 -17.81
CA ILE A 23 -0.16 4.51 -19.14
C ILE A 23 -0.91 5.84 -19.05
N ILE A 24 -2.08 5.85 -18.41
CA ILE A 24 -2.87 7.08 -18.31
C ILE A 24 -2.13 8.13 -17.48
N GLY A 25 -1.57 7.75 -16.33
CA GLY A 25 -0.74 8.64 -15.52
C GLY A 25 0.44 9.21 -16.31
N SER A 26 1.13 8.39 -17.10
CA SER A 26 2.25 8.83 -17.95
C SER A 26 1.82 9.78 -19.06
N ILE A 27 0.66 9.55 -19.70
CA ILE A 27 0.12 10.45 -20.72
C ILE A 27 -0.16 11.83 -20.13
N PHE A 28 -0.84 11.90 -18.98
CA PHE A 28 -1.11 13.18 -18.33
C PHE A 28 0.16 13.85 -17.80
N SER A 29 1.11 13.06 -17.31
CA SER A 29 2.40 13.53 -16.82
C SER A 29 3.23 14.14 -17.96
N ALA A 30 3.22 13.53 -19.15
CA ALA A 30 3.91 14.05 -20.33
C ALA A 30 3.38 15.41 -20.83
N LEU A 31 2.21 15.85 -20.36
CA LEU A 31 1.68 17.19 -20.63
C LEU A 31 2.27 18.26 -19.71
N ASP A 32 3.05 17.88 -18.69
CA ASP A 32 3.69 18.80 -17.76
C ASP A 32 5.00 19.38 -18.36
N PRO A 33 5.06 20.70 -18.64
CA PRO A 33 6.27 21.33 -19.18
C PRO A 33 7.47 21.26 -18.23
N SER A 34 7.25 21.10 -16.92
CA SER A 34 8.33 21.01 -15.92
C SER A 34 9.15 19.72 -16.08
N ILE A 35 8.50 18.61 -16.45
CA ILE A 35 9.17 17.32 -16.68
C ILE A 35 10.11 17.39 -17.89
N LEU A 36 9.67 18.06 -18.96
CA LEU A 36 10.46 18.22 -20.19
C LEU A 36 11.66 19.16 -20.00
N SER A 37 11.58 20.09 -19.06
CA SER A 37 12.64 21.06 -18.75
C SER A 37 13.56 20.62 -17.61
N GLY A 38 13.31 19.46 -16.99
CA GLY A 38 14.08 18.97 -15.84
C GLY A 38 13.88 19.79 -14.56
N ALA A 39 12.84 20.62 -14.51
CA ALA A 39 12.45 21.40 -13.34
C ALA A 39 11.71 20.51 -12.32
N LYS A 40 11.53 21.02 -11.10
CA LYS A 40 10.72 20.33 -10.08
C LYS A 40 9.30 20.05 -10.58
N PRO A 41 8.68 18.93 -10.19
CA PRO A 41 7.32 18.57 -10.63
C PRO A 41 6.29 19.66 -10.34
N GLY A 42 5.56 20.06 -11.38
CA GLY A 42 4.46 21.02 -11.29
C GLY A 42 3.13 20.39 -10.89
N LEU A 43 2.09 21.24 -10.74
CA LEU A 43 0.73 20.83 -10.38
C LEU A 43 0.17 19.73 -11.30
N SER A 44 0.48 19.80 -12.61
CA SER A 44 0.08 18.82 -13.62
C SER A 44 0.61 17.42 -13.32
N THR A 45 1.82 17.29 -12.77
CA THR A 45 2.38 15.99 -12.36
C THR A 45 1.52 15.34 -11.27
N TYR A 46 1.16 16.10 -10.23
CA TYR A 46 0.31 15.59 -9.14
C TYR A 46 -1.12 15.28 -9.60
N PHE A 47 -1.65 16.08 -10.52
CA PHE A 47 -2.94 15.79 -11.15
C PHE A 47 -2.86 14.50 -11.99
N ALA A 48 -1.77 14.29 -12.73
CA ALA A 48 -1.54 13.07 -13.49
C ALA A 48 -1.47 11.82 -12.60
N MET A 49 -0.78 11.93 -11.45
CA MET A 49 -0.76 10.86 -10.43
C MET A 49 -2.16 10.55 -9.91
N PHE A 50 -2.95 11.57 -9.57
CA PHE A 50 -4.33 11.42 -9.13
C PHE A 50 -5.19 10.67 -10.16
N ILE A 51 -5.09 11.06 -11.44
CA ILE A 51 -5.84 10.41 -12.53
C ILE A 51 -5.37 8.97 -12.72
N GLY A 52 -4.06 8.73 -12.74
CA GLY A 52 -3.50 7.37 -12.83
C GLY A 52 -4.03 6.46 -11.73
N GLN A 53 -4.00 6.92 -10.47
CA GLN A 53 -4.53 6.17 -9.33
C GLN A 53 -6.05 5.96 -9.39
N SER A 54 -6.80 6.94 -9.88
CA SER A 54 -8.26 6.81 -10.07
C SER A 54 -8.62 5.71 -11.07
N VAL A 55 -7.77 5.47 -12.07
CA VAL A 55 -7.95 4.44 -13.10
C VAL A 55 -7.67 3.04 -12.58
N LEU A 56 -6.85 2.89 -11.54
CA LEU A 56 -6.36 1.60 -11.05
C LEU A 56 -7.48 0.57 -10.83
N VAL A 57 -8.59 0.99 -10.23
CA VAL A 57 -9.72 0.09 -9.91
C VAL A 57 -10.67 -0.14 -11.09
N VAL A 58 -10.61 0.68 -12.14
CA VAL A 58 -11.60 0.69 -13.22
C VAL A 58 -11.74 -0.67 -13.91
N PRO A 59 -10.66 -1.36 -14.35
CA PRO A 59 -10.81 -2.67 -15.00
C PRO A 59 -11.47 -3.73 -14.12
N VAL A 60 -11.14 -3.80 -12.82
CA VAL A 60 -11.79 -4.72 -11.88
C VAL A 60 -13.27 -4.40 -11.72
N ILE A 61 -13.63 -3.13 -11.49
CA ILE A 61 -15.02 -2.73 -11.30
C ILE A 61 -15.84 -3.02 -12.56
N VAL A 62 -15.33 -2.65 -13.74
CA VAL A 62 -16.00 -2.94 -15.02
C VAL A 62 -16.18 -4.45 -15.23
N PHE A 63 -15.17 -5.26 -14.90
CA PHE A 63 -15.27 -6.72 -14.99
C PHE A 63 -16.37 -7.27 -14.09
N LEU A 64 -16.40 -6.89 -12.81
CA LEU A 64 -17.37 -7.37 -11.83
C LEU A 64 -18.80 -6.96 -12.23
N LEU A 65 -19.00 -5.71 -12.63
CA LEU A 65 -20.29 -5.20 -13.09
C LEU A 65 -20.78 -5.93 -14.36
N ARG A 66 -19.90 -6.15 -15.35
CA ARG A 66 -20.26 -6.88 -16.58
C ARG A 66 -20.61 -8.35 -16.34
N LYS A 67 -20.11 -8.94 -15.26
CA LYS A 67 -20.44 -10.30 -14.83
C LYS A 67 -21.63 -10.36 -13.87
N ASN A 68 -22.23 -9.21 -13.52
CA ASN A 68 -23.28 -9.10 -12.52
C ASN A 68 -22.87 -9.70 -11.16
N TYR A 69 -21.59 -9.58 -10.81
CA TYR A 69 -21.10 -9.99 -9.49
C TYR A 69 -21.33 -8.86 -8.48
N SER A 70 -21.74 -9.22 -7.27
CA SER A 70 -21.87 -8.27 -6.16
C SER A 70 -20.52 -7.66 -5.83
N LEU A 71 -20.39 -6.33 -5.88
CA LEU A 71 -19.15 -5.63 -5.53
C LEU A 71 -18.82 -5.82 -4.04
N GLN A 72 -19.82 -5.76 -3.18
CA GLN A 72 -19.62 -5.90 -1.73
C GLN A 72 -19.02 -7.26 -1.39
N GLU A 73 -19.59 -8.32 -1.94
CA GLU A 73 -19.10 -9.67 -1.70
C GLU A 73 -17.74 -9.85 -2.38
N SER A 74 -17.63 -9.52 -3.68
CA SER A 74 -16.42 -9.76 -4.48
C SER A 74 -15.21 -9.01 -3.98
N LEU A 75 -15.38 -7.84 -3.35
CA LEU A 75 -14.29 -6.97 -2.89
C LEU A 75 -14.18 -6.90 -1.36
N ARG A 76 -14.96 -7.67 -0.60
CA ARG A 76 -14.98 -7.66 0.87
C ARG A 76 -15.26 -6.27 1.43
N LEU A 77 -16.31 -5.60 0.95
CA LEU A 77 -16.71 -4.27 1.45
C LEU A 77 -17.60 -4.38 2.70
N ASN A 78 -17.28 -5.33 3.58
CA ASN A 78 -18.02 -5.54 4.82
C ASN A 78 -17.59 -4.50 5.86
N THR A 79 -18.54 -4.02 6.65
CA THR A 79 -18.24 -3.15 7.79
C THR A 79 -17.52 -3.95 8.87
N VAL A 80 -16.77 -3.24 9.71
CA VAL A 80 -16.06 -3.83 10.86
C VAL A 80 -16.37 -3.10 12.15
N SER A 81 -16.32 -3.81 13.26
CA SER A 81 -16.51 -3.25 14.59
C SER A 81 -15.42 -2.25 14.95
N LYS A 82 -15.77 -1.27 15.80
CA LYS A 82 -14.83 -0.27 16.32
C LYS A 82 -13.62 -0.91 17.02
N SER A 83 -13.78 -2.09 17.59
CA SER A 83 -12.68 -2.80 18.23
C SER A 83 -11.65 -3.31 17.22
N ILE A 84 -12.08 -3.79 16.05
CA ILE A 84 -11.17 -4.19 14.97
C ILE A 84 -10.43 -2.96 14.47
N VAL A 85 -11.12 -1.84 14.28
CA VAL A 85 -10.51 -0.55 13.90
C VAL A 85 -9.42 -0.15 14.90
N TYR A 86 -9.73 -0.13 16.19
CA TYR A 86 -8.75 0.22 17.23
C TYR A 86 -7.54 -0.73 17.25
N SER A 87 -7.79 -2.04 17.15
CA SER A 87 -6.72 -3.04 17.15
C SER A 87 -5.82 -2.90 15.91
N THR A 88 -6.41 -2.53 14.78
CA THR A 88 -5.71 -2.27 13.52
C THR A 88 -4.83 -1.03 13.63
N ILE A 89 -5.30 0.04 14.27
CA ILE A 89 -4.50 1.25 14.50
C ILE A 89 -3.30 0.94 15.40
N LEU A 90 -3.49 0.21 16.49
CA LEU A 90 -2.37 -0.21 17.35
C LEU A 90 -1.36 -1.08 16.58
N LEU A 91 -1.87 -2.00 15.76
CA LEU A 91 -1.04 -2.85 14.93
C LEU A 91 -0.23 -2.03 13.93
N SER A 92 -0.85 -1.08 13.22
CA SER A 92 -0.19 -0.25 12.21
C SER A 92 0.84 0.70 12.80
N MET A 93 0.57 1.30 13.97
CA MET A 93 1.56 2.15 14.67
C MET A 93 2.81 1.37 15.06
N GLY A 94 2.65 0.13 15.55
CA GLY A 94 3.79 -0.73 15.86
C GLY A 94 4.50 -1.20 14.60
N ALA A 95 3.74 -1.62 13.58
CA ALA A 95 4.29 -2.11 12.32
C ALA A 95 5.12 -1.04 11.61
N MET A 96 4.65 0.20 11.59
CA MET A 96 5.36 1.35 11.01
C MET A 96 6.80 1.45 11.53
N ILE A 97 6.99 1.60 12.84
CA ILE A 97 8.32 1.77 13.44
C ILE A 97 9.21 0.53 13.24
N ILE A 98 8.62 -0.68 13.31
CA ILE A 98 9.34 -1.92 13.01
C ILE A 98 9.79 -1.93 11.53
N SER A 99 8.92 -1.46 10.64
CA SER A 99 9.16 -1.35 9.21
C SER A 99 10.29 -0.36 8.88
N ASP A 100 10.44 0.71 9.67
CA ASP A 100 11.53 1.67 9.53
C ASP A 100 12.87 1.06 9.97
N GLU A 101 12.89 0.32 11.09
CA GLU A 101 14.10 -0.41 11.50
C GLU A 101 14.51 -1.46 10.46
N ILE A 102 13.54 -2.16 9.85
CA ILE A 102 13.83 -3.09 8.74
C ILE A 102 14.47 -2.35 7.57
N ASN A 103 13.98 -1.16 7.21
CA ASN A 103 14.57 -0.36 6.14
C ASN A 103 16.02 0.06 6.45
N ILE A 104 16.30 0.48 7.69
CA ILE A 104 17.67 0.78 8.15
C ILE A 104 18.57 -0.44 7.96
N LEU A 105 18.11 -1.62 8.36
CA LEU A 105 18.88 -2.86 8.21
C LEU A 105 19.06 -3.27 6.75
N VAL A 106 18.08 -3.01 5.89
CA VAL A 106 18.19 -3.26 4.44
C VAL A 106 19.23 -2.34 3.81
N ASP A 107 19.27 -1.07 4.20
CA ASP A 107 20.24 -0.08 3.67
C ASP A 107 21.70 -0.49 3.93
N LEU A 108 21.97 -1.24 5.00
CA LEU A 108 23.31 -1.82 5.28
C LEU A 108 23.79 -2.83 4.23
N VAL A 109 22.87 -3.46 3.50
CA VAL A 109 23.17 -4.52 2.53
C VAL A 109 22.90 -4.07 1.10
N LEU A 110 21.85 -3.28 0.91
CA LEU A 110 21.38 -2.76 -0.35
C LEU A 110 21.21 -1.24 -0.21
N PRO A 111 22.28 -0.46 -0.44
CA PRO A 111 22.23 0.98 -0.24
C PRO A 111 21.22 1.62 -1.20
N MET A 112 20.55 2.68 -0.73
CA MET A 112 19.59 3.41 -1.54
C MET A 112 20.23 3.94 -2.85
N PRO A 113 19.68 3.61 -4.03
CA PRO A 113 20.19 4.14 -5.30
C PRO A 113 19.93 5.65 -5.47
N ASP A 114 20.83 6.38 -6.12
CA ASP A 114 20.68 7.82 -6.40
C ASP A 114 19.40 8.18 -7.17
N SER A 115 18.83 7.23 -7.93
CA SER A 115 17.54 7.41 -8.62
C SER A 115 16.39 7.73 -7.65
N PHE A 116 16.55 7.46 -6.35
CA PHE A 116 15.55 7.78 -5.33
C PHE A 116 15.48 9.27 -4.98
N LEU A 117 16.52 10.06 -5.28
CA LEU A 117 16.48 11.52 -5.11
C LEU A 117 15.35 12.16 -5.95
N GLN A 118 15.01 11.54 -7.08
CA GLN A 118 13.88 11.97 -7.92
C GLN A 118 12.53 11.65 -7.28
N ILE A 119 12.43 10.55 -6.51
CA ILE A 119 11.24 10.18 -5.75
C ILE A 119 11.04 11.15 -4.59
N GLU A 120 12.11 11.50 -3.87
CA GLU A 120 12.04 12.49 -2.78
C GLU A 120 11.54 13.86 -3.27
N ALA A 121 12.00 14.30 -4.44
CA ALA A 121 11.52 15.54 -5.07
C ALA A 121 10.02 15.48 -5.45
N LEU A 122 9.48 14.30 -5.78
CA LEU A 122 8.05 14.08 -6.00
C LEU A 122 7.24 14.08 -4.70
N LEU A 123 7.87 13.76 -3.56
CA LEU A 123 7.21 13.71 -2.26
C LEU A 123 7.24 15.05 -1.50
N THR A 124 7.98 16.04 -2.01
CA THR A 124 8.19 17.36 -1.37
C THR A 124 7.71 18.53 -2.26
N PRO A 125 6.41 18.60 -2.61
CA PRO A 125 5.86 19.68 -3.43
C PRO A 125 6.02 21.05 -2.78
N GLU A 126 6.45 22.04 -3.56
CA GLU A 126 6.55 23.43 -3.10
C GLU A 126 5.20 24.15 -3.06
N ASN A 127 4.23 23.68 -3.85
CA ASN A 127 2.92 24.32 -4.00
C ASN A 127 1.86 23.69 -3.05
N PRO A 128 1.11 24.47 -2.27
CA PRO A 128 0.12 23.93 -1.32
C PRO A 128 -0.97 23.05 -1.96
N LEU A 129 -1.43 23.38 -3.17
CA LEU A 129 -2.42 22.56 -3.88
C LEU A 129 -1.82 21.24 -4.35
N SER A 130 -0.56 21.26 -4.78
CA SER A 130 0.19 20.04 -5.13
C SER A 130 0.38 19.15 -3.91
N LEU A 131 0.66 19.72 -2.73
CA LEU A 131 0.72 18.99 -1.47
C LEU A 131 -0.63 18.36 -1.11
N VAL A 132 -1.74 19.09 -1.23
CA VAL A 132 -3.08 18.54 -0.99
C VAL A 132 -3.40 17.39 -1.95
N LEU A 133 -3.09 17.54 -3.24
CA LEU A 133 -3.27 16.48 -4.23
C LEU A 133 -2.39 15.27 -3.93
N LEU A 134 -1.13 15.48 -3.55
CA LEU A 134 -0.20 14.42 -3.17
C LEU A 134 -0.72 13.65 -1.96
N LEU A 135 -1.10 14.35 -0.89
CA LEU A 135 -1.66 13.77 0.32
C LEU A 135 -2.89 12.94 0.00
N PHE A 136 -3.87 13.51 -0.72
CA PHE A 136 -5.06 12.77 -1.09
C PHE A 136 -4.75 11.54 -1.95
N THR A 137 -3.81 11.67 -2.89
CA THR A 137 -3.47 10.60 -3.84
C THR A 137 -2.72 9.46 -3.16
N ILE A 138 -1.62 9.74 -2.45
CA ILE A 138 -0.75 8.72 -1.87
C ILE A 138 -1.28 8.17 -0.55
N VAL A 139 -1.91 9.02 0.28
CA VAL A 139 -2.36 8.60 1.62
C VAL A 139 -3.73 7.96 1.59
N LEU A 140 -4.61 8.34 0.66
CA LEU A 140 -5.99 7.81 0.61
C LEU A 140 -6.27 7.01 -0.67
N LEU A 141 -6.18 7.66 -1.84
CA LEU A 141 -6.65 7.09 -3.09
C LEU A 141 -5.87 5.81 -3.48
N ALA A 142 -4.53 5.86 -3.41
CA ALA A 142 -3.68 4.72 -3.72
C ALA A 142 -3.92 3.54 -2.77
N PRO A 143 -3.84 3.69 -1.42
CA PRO A 143 -4.19 2.61 -0.49
C PRO A 143 -5.58 2.01 -0.74
N ILE A 144 -6.61 2.83 -0.95
CA ILE A 144 -7.97 2.34 -1.23
C ILE A 144 -7.99 1.51 -2.52
N GLY A 145 -7.40 2.03 -3.60
CA GLY A 145 -7.39 1.36 -4.89
C GLY A 145 -6.60 0.06 -4.88
N GLU A 146 -5.43 0.07 -4.24
CA GLU A 146 -4.56 -1.09 -4.10
C GLU A 146 -5.19 -2.18 -3.23
N GLU A 147 -5.81 -1.82 -2.10
CA GLU A 147 -6.50 -2.82 -1.27
C GLU A 147 -7.72 -3.43 -1.96
N VAL A 148 -8.49 -2.63 -2.73
CA VAL A 148 -9.56 -3.16 -3.59
C VAL A 148 -9.02 -4.17 -4.60
N LEU A 149 -7.92 -3.81 -5.28
CA LEU A 149 -7.34 -4.60 -6.36
C LEU A 149 -6.68 -5.89 -5.85
N PHE A 150 -5.88 -5.79 -4.79
CA PHE A 150 -5.06 -6.90 -4.31
C PHE A 150 -5.77 -7.74 -3.26
N ARG A 151 -6.44 -7.14 -2.27
CA ARG A 151 -7.00 -7.86 -1.11
C ARG A 151 -8.46 -8.21 -1.35
N GLY A 152 -9.22 -7.26 -1.89
CA GLY A 152 -10.60 -7.46 -2.29
C GLY A 152 -10.70 -8.45 -3.45
N PHE A 153 -10.00 -8.18 -4.56
CA PHE A 153 -10.11 -8.97 -5.78
C PHE A 153 -9.09 -10.11 -5.89
N LEU A 154 -7.79 -9.81 -6.10
CA LEU A 154 -6.81 -10.85 -6.45
C LEU A 154 -6.70 -11.94 -5.39
N GLN A 155 -6.42 -11.56 -4.14
CA GLN A 155 -6.23 -12.49 -3.04
C GLN A 155 -7.47 -13.37 -2.84
N LYS A 156 -8.67 -12.77 -2.82
CA LYS A 156 -9.92 -13.54 -2.69
C LYS A 156 -10.08 -14.58 -3.81
N TYR A 157 -9.80 -14.20 -5.06
CA TYR A 157 -9.82 -15.14 -6.18
C TYR A 157 -8.80 -16.27 -6.02
N LEU A 158 -7.61 -15.99 -5.48
CA LEU A 158 -6.60 -17.02 -5.21
C LEU A 158 -7.01 -17.94 -4.05
N GLU A 159 -7.61 -17.40 -2.99
CA GLU A 159 -8.15 -18.18 -1.88
C GLU A 159 -9.19 -19.19 -2.38
N ASP A 160 -10.16 -18.73 -3.19
CA ASP A 160 -11.22 -19.56 -3.75
C ASP A 160 -10.68 -20.61 -4.75
N ALA A 161 -9.69 -20.24 -5.55
CA ALA A 161 -9.14 -21.11 -6.59
C ALA A 161 -8.13 -22.14 -6.06
N TRP A 162 -7.35 -21.81 -5.04
CA TRP A 162 -6.32 -22.70 -4.50
C TRP A 162 -6.78 -23.50 -3.28
N GLY A 163 -7.81 -23.03 -2.57
CA GLY A 163 -8.24 -23.64 -1.30
C GLY A 163 -7.18 -23.54 -0.19
N ASP A 164 -6.17 -22.68 -0.37
CA ASP A 164 -5.08 -22.45 0.56
C ASP A 164 -4.91 -20.94 0.78
N ILE A 165 -5.36 -20.49 1.94
CA ILE A 165 -5.36 -19.09 2.34
C ILE A 165 -3.94 -18.57 2.52
N THR A 166 -3.07 -19.34 3.17
CA THR A 166 -1.69 -18.91 3.43
C THR A 166 -0.96 -18.72 2.12
N ARG A 167 -1.09 -19.68 1.19
CA ARG A 167 -0.52 -19.55 -0.15
C ARG A 167 -1.09 -18.34 -0.89
N ALA A 168 -2.41 -18.12 -0.84
CA ALA A 168 -3.05 -16.97 -1.48
C ALA A 168 -2.48 -15.64 -0.98
N ILE A 169 -2.37 -15.46 0.34
CA ILE A 169 -1.80 -14.26 0.98
C ILE A 169 -0.34 -14.06 0.58
N LEU A 170 0.49 -15.11 0.66
CA LEU A 170 1.92 -15.00 0.38
C LEU A 170 2.17 -14.65 -1.10
N PHE A 171 1.45 -15.27 -2.03
CA PHE A 171 1.63 -14.98 -3.46
C PHE A 171 1.03 -13.62 -3.88
N SER A 172 -0.14 -13.24 -3.37
CA SER A 172 -0.72 -11.92 -3.66
C SER A 172 0.19 -10.80 -3.15
N SER A 173 0.77 -10.96 -1.96
CA SER A 173 1.71 -10.01 -1.35
C SER A 173 3.03 -9.93 -2.11
N LEU A 174 3.54 -11.06 -2.60
CA LEU A 174 4.75 -11.07 -3.42
C LEU A 174 4.52 -10.37 -4.75
N PHE A 175 3.38 -10.65 -5.39
CA PHE A 175 3.01 -9.97 -6.62
C PHE A 175 2.80 -8.47 -6.43
N PHE A 176 2.16 -8.08 -5.32
CA PHE A 176 2.04 -6.69 -4.89
C PHE A 176 3.42 -6.03 -4.75
N ALA A 177 4.39 -6.64 -4.08
CA ALA A 177 5.74 -6.08 -3.97
C ALA A 177 6.46 -5.96 -5.32
N ILE A 178 6.31 -6.93 -6.21
CA ILE A 178 6.99 -6.94 -7.53
C ILE A 178 6.48 -5.81 -8.43
N ILE A 179 5.16 -5.55 -8.46
CA ILE A 179 4.58 -4.51 -9.34
C ILE A 179 4.95 -3.08 -8.93
N HIS A 180 5.56 -2.88 -7.77
CA HIS A 180 6.09 -1.58 -7.36
C HIS A 180 7.42 -1.24 -8.05
N PHE A 181 8.05 -2.21 -8.73
CA PHE A 181 9.31 -2.04 -9.46
C PHE A 181 10.43 -1.39 -8.63
N ASN A 182 10.42 -1.65 -7.32
CA ASN A 182 11.33 -1.05 -6.35
C ASN A 182 12.05 -2.15 -5.54
N PRO A 183 13.28 -2.52 -5.90
CA PRO A 183 14.00 -3.59 -5.20
C PRO A 183 14.40 -3.19 -3.77
N TYR A 184 14.62 -1.89 -3.50
CA TYR A 184 15.01 -1.39 -2.19
C TYR A 184 13.90 -1.59 -1.15
N TRP A 185 12.66 -1.21 -1.46
CA TRP A 185 11.52 -1.39 -0.56
C TRP A 185 10.83 -2.76 -0.70
N MET A 186 11.29 -3.65 -1.59
CA MET A 186 10.58 -4.90 -1.89
C MET A 186 10.35 -5.77 -0.65
N ILE A 187 11.35 -5.90 0.23
CA ILE A 187 11.24 -6.68 1.48
C ILE A 187 10.18 -6.07 2.39
N GLN A 188 10.22 -4.75 2.56
CA GLN A 188 9.28 -4.01 3.38
C GLN A 188 7.85 -4.15 2.86
N ILE A 189 7.64 -3.85 1.56
CA ILE A 189 6.34 -3.93 0.88
C ILE A 189 5.77 -5.35 0.95
N TYR A 190 6.63 -6.37 0.82
CA TYR A 190 6.20 -7.76 0.95
C TYR A 190 5.69 -8.10 2.35
N LEU A 191 6.47 -7.76 3.40
CA LEU A 191 6.10 -8.05 4.79
C LEU A 191 4.81 -7.32 5.20
N LEU A 192 4.69 -6.03 4.87
CA LEU A 192 3.46 -5.28 5.09
C LEU A 192 2.31 -5.86 4.26
N GLY A 193 2.58 -6.27 3.03
CA GLY A 193 1.60 -6.92 2.16
C GLY A 193 0.99 -8.18 2.77
N VAL A 194 1.81 -9.00 3.45
CA VAL A 194 1.36 -10.20 4.16
C VAL A 194 0.44 -9.84 5.34
N ILE A 195 0.77 -8.79 6.10
CA ILE A 195 -0.08 -8.29 7.19
C ILE A 195 -1.43 -7.79 6.65
N LEU A 196 -1.41 -6.99 5.58
CA LEU A 196 -2.61 -6.50 4.91
C LEU A 196 -3.49 -7.65 4.39
N GLY A 197 -2.88 -8.68 3.81
CA GLY A 197 -3.58 -9.87 3.35
C GLY A 197 -4.19 -10.69 4.48
N TYR A 198 -3.48 -10.83 5.60
CA TYR A 198 -4.01 -11.46 6.81
C TYR A 198 -5.20 -10.68 7.37
N LEU A 199 -5.11 -9.36 7.47
CA LEU A 199 -6.22 -8.51 7.94
C LEU A 199 -7.46 -8.73 7.07
N ALA A 200 -7.31 -8.62 5.75
CA ALA A 200 -8.42 -8.76 4.81
C ALA A 200 -9.10 -10.14 4.86
N TRP A 201 -8.32 -11.20 5.08
CA TRP A 201 -8.85 -12.55 5.25
C TRP A 201 -9.51 -12.75 6.61
N HIS A 202 -8.85 -12.34 7.69
CA HIS A 202 -9.30 -12.60 9.05
C HIS A 202 -10.62 -11.88 9.36
N THR A 203 -10.80 -10.66 8.84
CA THR A 203 -12.00 -9.84 9.06
C THR A 203 -13.02 -9.93 7.91
N ASN A 204 -12.72 -10.70 6.85
CA ASN A 204 -13.50 -10.71 5.61
C ASN A 204 -13.87 -9.29 5.12
N SER A 205 -12.95 -8.33 5.28
CA SER A 205 -13.17 -6.91 4.98
C SER A 205 -11.85 -6.27 4.58
N ILE A 206 -11.83 -5.44 3.54
CA ILE A 206 -10.65 -4.64 3.20
C ILE A 206 -10.49 -3.38 4.08
N ILE A 207 -11.50 -3.01 4.87
CA ILE A 207 -11.46 -1.77 5.66
C ILE A 207 -10.28 -1.73 6.64
N PRO A 208 -9.96 -2.79 7.41
CA PRO A 208 -8.77 -2.80 8.26
C PRO A 208 -7.47 -2.67 7.46
N SER A 209 -7.37 -3.34 6.31
CA SER A 209 -6.19 -3.23 5.44
C SER A 209 -6.02 -1.81 4.90
N ILE A 210 -7.12 -1.15 4.49
CA ILE A 210 -7.10 0.26 4.08
C ILE A 210 -6.62 1.14 5.22
N ILE A 211 -7.17 1.01 6.43
CA ILE A 211 -6.76 1.82 7.59
C ILE A 211 -5.27 1.64 7.89
N PHE A 212 -4.81 0.40 7.91
CA PHE A 212 -3.41 0.08 8.14
C PHE A 212 -2.53 0.74 7.07
N HIS A 213 -2.86 0.55 5.80
CA HIS A 213 -2.09 1.06 4.66
C HIS A 213 -2.07 2.60 4.61
N VAL A 214 -3.20 3.25 4.87
CA VAL A 214 -3.31 4.71 5.01
C VAL A 214 -2.37 5.22 6.10
N ILE A 215 -2.32 4.56 7.26
CA ILE A 215 -1.44 4.95 8.36
C ILE A 215 0.04 4.83 7.96
N ILE A 216 0.43 3.73 7.32
CA ILE A 216 1.79 3.57 6.80
C ILE A 216 2.13 4.69 5.81
N ASN A 217 1.30 4.93 4.78
CA ASN A 217 1.62 5.94 3.77
C ASN A 217 1.61 7.37 4.34
N ALA A 218 0.66 7.69 5.22
CA ALA A 218 0.60 8.99 5.88
C ALA A 218 1.88 9.28 6.66
N THR A 219 2.36 8.29 7.39
CA THR A 219 3.50 8.44 8.29
C THR A 219 4.82 8.42 7.54
N SER A 220 4.97 7.58 6.51
CA SER A 220 6.13 7.64 5.60
C SER A 220 6.25 9.00 4.92
N LEU A 221 5.13 9.55 4.44
CA LEU A 221 5.13 10.88 3.82
C LEU A 221 5.43 11.99 4.84
N LEU A 222 4.91 11.87 6.06
CA LEU A 222 5.21 12.81 7.14
C LEU A 222 6.72 12.79 7.45
N PHE A 223 7.32 11.62 7.61
CA PHE A 223 8.76 11.50 7.88
C PHE A 223 9.63 12.05 6.76
N ALA A 224 9.27 11.79 5.50
CA ALA A 224 9.93 12.40 4.35
C ALA A 224 9.90 13.95 4.36
N SER A 225 8.98 14.56 5.09
CA SER A 225 8.84 16.02 5.20
C SER A 225 9.47 16.65 6.46
N MET A 226 9.81 15.85 7.50
CA MET A 226 10.27 16.37 8.79
C MET A 226 11.79 16.63 8.88
N GLY A 227 12.58 16.10 7.94
CA GLY A 227 14.04 16.36 7.81
C GLY A 227 14.90 15.87 9.00
N ASP A 228 16.21 16.12 8.90
CA ASP A 228 17.26 15.56 9.77
C ASP A 228 17.04 15.79 11.29
N SER A 229 16.37 16.88 11.66
CA SER A 229 16.11 17.21 13.06
C SER A 229 15.23 16.18 13.76
N PHE A 230 14.26 15.62 13.04
CA PHE A 230 13.35 14.63 13.59
C PHE A 230 13.99 13.23 13.59
N GLU A 231 14.80 12.91 12.58
CA GLU A 231 15.59 11.68 12.56
C GLU A 231 16.49 11.56 13.80
N SER A 232 17.14 12.67 14.20
CA SER A 232 18.00 12.69 15.40
C SER A 232 17.27 12.37 16.71
N LEU A 233 15.94 12.56 16.77
CA LEU A 233 15.12 12.24 17.95
C LEU A 233 14.73 10.77 18.01
N ILE A 234 14.58 10.12 16.85
CA ILE A 234 14.17 8.72 16.77
C ILE A 234 15.37 7.80 16.77
N LEU A 235 16.48 8.21 16.16
CA LEU A 235 17.64 7.37 15.97
C LEU A 235 18.57 7.36 17.19
N TRP A 236 19.19 6.20 17.43
CA TRP A 236 20.20 5.92 18.43
C TRP A 236 21.28 5.04 17.78
N HIS A 237 22.47 5.61 17.56
CA HIS A 237 23.57 4.95 16.84
C HIS A 237 23.20 4.41 15.45
N GLY A 238 22.39 5.17 14.69
CA GLY A 238 21.97 4.79 13.35
C GLY A 238 20.81 3.79 13.28
N HIS A 239 20.24 3.40 14.42
CA HIS A 239 19.07 2.52 14.53
C HIS A 239 17.92 3.23 15.23
N ILE A 240 16.69 2.74 15.11
CA ILE A 240 15.57 3.21 15.93
C ILE A 240 15.92 3.03 17.42
N ASN A 241 15.66 4.06 18.22
CA ASN A 241 15.89 4.03 19.66
C ASN A 241 15.27 2.76 20.29
N PRO A 242 16.04 1.97 21.08
CA PRO A 242 15.54 0.69 21.62
C PRO A 242 14.26 0.81 22.44
N MET A 243 14.03 1.93 23.13
CA MET A 243 12.79 2.16 23.88
C MET A 243 11.60 2.42 22.95
N ILE A 244 11.81 3.17 21.87
CA ILE A 244 10.79 3.42 20.84
C ILE A 244 10.45 2.08 20.15
N LEU A 245 11.46 1.29 19.79
CA LEU A 245 11.28 -0.02 19.18
C LEU A 245 10.56 -1.00 20.12
N PHE A 246 10.89 -1.01 21.40
CA PHE A 246 10.17 -1.82 22.39
C PHE A 246 8.70 -1.44 22.52
N LEU A 247 8.39 -0.15 22.55
CA LEU A 247 7.00 0.34 22.55
C LEU A 247 6.27 -0.05 21.26
N ALA A 248 6.93 0.05 20.10
CA ALA A 248 6.38 -0.36 18.82
C ALA A 248 6.07 -1.86 18.77
N ILE A 249 7.00 -2.72 19.19
CA ILE A 249 6.80 -4.16 19.30
C ILE A 249 5.64 -4.48 20.25
N THR A 250 5.54 -3.77 21.37
CA THR A 250 4.44 -3.93 22.32
C THR A 250 3.11 -3.55 21.69
N SER A 251 3.03 -2.39 21.00
CA SER A 251 1.83 -1.95 20.28
C SER A 251 1.41 -2.95 19.21
N PHE A 252 2.37 -3.42 18.41
CA PHE A 252 2.16 -4.44 17.38
C PHE A 252 1.58 -5.73 17.98
N CYS A 253 2.22 -6.27 19.02
CA CYS A 253 1.80 -7.50 19.68
C CYS A 253 0.40 -7.38 20.32
N ILE A 254 0.10 -6.24 20.95
CA ILE A 254 -1.21 -5.97 21.54
C ILE A 254 -2.28 -5.90 20.44
N GLY A 255 -2.05 -5.12 19.39
CA GLY A 255 -2.97 -4.99 18.25
C GLY A 255 -3.24 -6.34 17.61
N PHE A 256 -2.19 -7.12 17.34
CA PHE A 256 -2.31 -8.45 16.74
C PHE A 256 -3.09 -9.43 17.63
N LYS A 257 -2.79 -9.46 18.93
CA LYS A 257 -3.48 -10.34 19.89
C LYS A 257 -4.97 -9.99 20.01
N GLN A 258 -5.31 -8.70 20.02
CA GLN A 258 -6.70 -8.25 20.06
C GLN A 258 -7.46 -8.63 18.78
N LEU A 259 -6.84 -8.53 17.61
CA LEU A 259 -7.41 -8.97 16.33
C LEU A 259 -7.64 -10.47 16.31
N LYS A 260 -6.64 -11.27 16.69
CA LYS A 260 -6.74 -12.75 16.67
C LYS A 260 -7.93 -13.26 17.50
N ASN A 261 -8.23 -12.61 18.61
CA ASN A 261 -9.31 -13.00 19.51
C ASN A 261 -10.70 -12.53 19.05
N ARG A 262 -10.79 -11.77 17.96
CA ARG A 262 -12.03 -11.17 17.44
C ARG A 262 -12.15 -11.51 15.96
N ARG A 263 -12.97 -12.51 15.65
CA ARG A 263 -13.34 -12.82 14.26
C ARG A 263 -14.76 -12.34 14.03
N GLU A 264 -14.96 -11.54 12.98
CA GLU A 264 -16.30 -11.22 12.54
C GLU A 264 -16.80 -12.37 11.66
N THR A 265 -18.00 -12.86 11.98
CA THR A 265 -18.68 -13.95 11.28
C THR A 265 -19.41 -13.43 10.06
#